data_AF-N9VCH6-F1
#
_entry.id   AF-N9VCH6-F1
#
_cell.length_a   1.000
_cell.length_b   1.000
_cell.length_c   1.000
_cell.angle_alpha   90.00
_cell.angle_beta   90.00
_cell.angle_gamma   90.00
#
_symmetry.space_group_name_H-M   'P 1'
#
loop_
_entity.id
_entity.type
_entity.pdbx_description
1 polymer ?
#
loop_
_entity_poly.entity_id
_entity_poly.type
_entity_poly.pdbx_seq_one_letter_code
_entity_poly.pdbx_strand_id
1 'polypeptide(L)'
;MKLTKRVGLPAAAILMALTATAARAEEDAAPMPLVQLEVNTTSADTYLLYFGRAFTKMSKGVLEEYRWGGTSCGSRVLSDAEVALLQGALDNANVRVAFRYQEGQGATKCVVGFALVRKGFVEHESD
;
A
#
# COMPACT_ATOMS: atom_id res chain seq x y z
N MET A 1 6.82 -11.50 -74.36
CA MET A 1 7.34 -11.96 -73.05
C MET A 1 6.89 -10.97 -71.99
N LYS A 2 6.15 -11.42 -70.97
CA LYS A 2 5.49 -10.58 -69.95
C LYS A 2 6.40 -10.46 -68.72
N LEU A 3 6.61 -9.22 -68.26
CA LEU A 3 7.46 -8.86 -67.11
C LEU A 3 6.67 -9.08 -65.80
N THR A 4 7.07 -10.07 -65.01
CA THR A 4 6.42 -10.39 -63.72
C THR A 4 7.00 -9.53 -62.60
N LYS A 5 6.22 -8.56 -62.13
CA LYS A 5 6.42 -7.85 -60.84
C LYS A 5 6.30 -8.85 -59.69
N ARG A 6 7.30 -8.87 -58.79
CA ARG A 6 7.15 -9.34 -57.40
C ARG A 6 7.90 -8.37 -56.48
N VAL A 7 7.17 -7.36 -56.02
CA VAL A 7 7.54 -6.56 -54.84
C VAL A 7 7.12 -7.40 -53.64
N GLY A 8 8.09 -7.92 -52.90
CA GLY A 8 7.86 -8.68 -51.68
C GLY A 8 8.75 -8.12 -50.59
N LEU A 9 8.22 -7.18 -49.80
CA LEU A 9 8.78 -6.79 -48.52
C LEU A 9 7.64 -6.71 -47.52
N PRO A 10 7.65 -7.59 -46.51
CA PRO A 10 7.20 -7.16 -45.19
C PRO A 10 8.30 -7.47 -44.18
N ALA A 11 9.09 -6.46 -43.84
CA ALA A 11 9.91 -6.50 -42.63
C ALA A 11 8.99 -6.40 -41.42
N ALA A 12 8.63 -7.56 -40.88
CA ALA A 12 7.97 -7.70 -39.60
C ALA A 12 8.96 -7.36 -38.47
N ALA A 13 8.59 -6.41 -37.60
CA ALA A 13 9.05 -6.33 -36.19
C ALA A 13 8.28 -5.22 -35.45
N ILE A 14 6.97 -5.40 -35.25
CA ILE A 14 6.23 -4.73 -34.18
C ILE A 14 6.37 -5.63 -32.96
N LEU A 15 7.24 -5.31 -32.00
CA LEU A 15 7.20 -5.88 -30.64
C LEU A 15 8.22 -5.17 -29.74
N MET A 16 7.87 -3.95 -29.30
CA MET A 16 8.24 -3.50 -27.96
C MET A 16 6.95 -3.29 -27.20
N ALA A 17 6.37 -4.40 -26.74
CA ALA A 17 5.45 -4.36 -25.62
C ALA A 17 6.27 -3.91 -24.41
N LEU A 18 6.36 -2.59 -24.20
CA LEU A 18 6.61 -2.06 -22.88
C LEU A 18 5.47 -2.58 -22.02
N THR A 19 5.74 -3.66 -21.29
CA THR A 19 4.90 -4.13 -20.21
C THR A 19 4.83 -2.99 -19.22
N ALA A 20 3.80 -2.15 -19.36
CA ALA A 20 3.41 -1.21 -18.34
C ALA A 20 3.23 -2.04 -17.06
N THR A 21 4.21 -1.99 -16.17
CA THR A 21 4.00 -2.34 -14.77
C THR A 21 2.85 -1.47 -14.33
N ALA A 22 1.66 -2.06 -14.22
CA ALA A 22 0.50 -1.41 -13.66
C ALA A 22 0.90 -0.98 -12.24
N ALA A 23 1.27 0.29 -12.10
CA ALA A 23 1.34 0.92 -10.80
C ALA A 23 -0.07 0.77 -10.22
N ARG A 24 -0.23 -0.10 -9.21
CA ARG A 24 -1.50 -0.15 -8.49
C ARG A 24 -1.64 1.22 -7.83
N ALA A 25 -2.75 1.90 -8.11
CA ALA A 25 -3.02 3.19 -7.51
C ALA A 25 -2.97 3.04 -5.99
N GLU A 26 -2.33 3.99 -5.34
CA GLU A 26 -2.39 4.11 -3.89
C GLU A 26 -3.78 4.59 -3.51
N GLU A 27 -4.29 4.09 -2.39
CA GLU A 27 -5.57 4.50 -1.82
C GLU A 27 -5.29 5.19 -0.47
N ASP A 28 -5.91 6.35 -0.29
CA ASP A 28 -5.88 7.11 0.95
C ASP A 28 -7.06 6.71 1.86
N ALA A 29 -6.73 6.20 3.05
CA ALA A 29 -7.70 5.97 4.09
C ALA A 29 -8.00 7.25 4.87
N ALA A 30 -9.26 7.42 5.29
CA ALA A 30 -9.64 8.51 6.17
C ALA A 30 -8.85 8.47 7.50
N PRO A 31 -8.54 9.63 8.12
CA PRO A 31 -7.89 9.65 9.42
C PRO A 31 -8.75 9.01 10.51
N MET A 32 -8.32 7.86 11.02
CA MET A 32 -9.05 7.10 12.04
C MET A 32 -8.17 6.80 13.27
N PRO A 33 -8.76 6.59 14.47
CA PRO A 33 -7.99 6.18 15.63
C PRO A 33 -7.32 4.82 15.40
N LEU A 34 -6.02 4.75 15.68
CA LEU A 34 -5.30 3.48 15.76
C LEU A 34 -5.69 2.79 17.07
N VAL A 35 -6.09 1.52 17.00
CA VAL A 35 -6.59 0.78 18.17
C VAL A 35 -5.79 -0.47 18.50
N GLN A 36 -4.99 -0.95 17.55
CA GLN A 36 -4.07 -2.06 17.76
C GLN A 36 -2.88 -1.94 16.82
N LEU A 37 -1.70 -2.25 17.35
CA LEU A 37 -0.46 -2.39 16.61
C LEU A 37 0.14 -3.74 16.97
N GLU A 38 0.47 -4.55 15.97
CA GLU A 38 1.13 -5.84 16.12
C GLU A 38 2.41 -5.84 15.28
N VAL A 39 3.51 -6.29 15.90
CA VAL A 39 4.81 -6.44 15.26
C VAL A 39 5.26 -7.88 15.45
N ASN A 40 5.50 -8.57 14.34
CA ASN A 40 6.02 -9.93 14.33
C ASN A 40 7.55 -9.89 14.29
N THR A 41 8.18 -10.63 15.18
CA THR A 41 9.63 -10.91 15.11
C THR A 41 9.88 -12.11 14.20
N THR A 42 11.13 -12.31 13.79
CA THR A 42 11.53 -13.43 12.90
C THR A 42 11.22 -14.82 13.45
N SER A 43 10.95 -14.94 14.75
CA SER A 43 10.58 -16.20 15.41
C SER A 43 9.08 -16.49 15.40
N ALA A 44 8.23 -15.56 14.97
CA ALA A 44 6.79 -15.76 14.91
C ALA A 44 6.38 -16.55 13.66
N ASP A 45 5.45 -17.49 13.80
CA ASP A 45 4.93 -18.29 12.67
C ASP A 45 4.33 -17.41 11.56
N THR A 46 3.78 -16.26 11.93
CA THR A 46 3.16 -15.28 11.03
C THR A 46 4.15 -14.35 10.34
N TYR A 47 5.41 -14.31 10.76
CA TYR A 47 6.40 -13.34 10.27
C TYR A 47 6.60 -13.41 8.75
N LEU A 48 6.64 -14.62 8.19
CA LEU A 48 6.79 -14.81 6.75
C LEU A 48 5.56 -14.32 5.97
N LEU A 49 4.37 -14.31 6.59
CA LEU A 49 3.15 -13.82 5.96
C LEU A 49 3.10 -12.28 5.96
N TYR A 50 3.45 -11.65 7.09
CA TYR A 50 3.55 -10.20 7.25
C TYR A 50 4.41 -9.86 8.49
N PHE A 51 5.19 -8.80 8.40
CA PHE A 51 6.07 -8.36 9.49
C PHE A 51 5.32 -7.64 10.60
N GLY A 52 4.14 -7.11 10.30
CA GLY A 52 3.25 -6.56 11.30
C GLY A 52 1.97 -6.05 10.69
N ARG A 53 1.07 -5.59 11.56
CA ARG A 53 -0.23 -5.05 11.18
C ARG A 53 -0.73 -4.01 12.16
N ALA A 54 -1.60 -3.15 11.66
CA ALA A 54 -2.26 -2.07 12.37
C ALA A 54 -3.77 -2.18 12.15
N PHE A 55 -4.56 -1.89 13.18
CA PHE A 55 -6.01 -1.79 13.08
C PHE A 55 -6.48 -0.38 13.38
N THR A 56 -7.27 0.19 12.48
CA THR A 56 -8.00 1.43 12.76
C THR A 56 -9.46 1.13 13.05
N LYS A 57 -10.07 1.96 13.89
CA LYS A 57 -11.50 1.84 14.20
C LYS A 57 -12.31 2.69 13.23
N MET A 58 -13.03 2.05 12.31
CA MET A 58 -13.94 2.71 11.37
C MET A 58 -15.20 3.24 12.05
N SER A 59 -15.90 4.11 11.34
CA SER A 59 -17.29 4.49 11.65
C SER A 59 -18.14 3.22 11.80
N LYS A 60 -18.94 3.12 12.87
CA LYS A 60 -19.75 1.93 13.25
C LYS A 60 -19.00 0.79 13.95
N GLY A 61 -17.74 1.00 14.34
CA GLY A 61 -17.00 0.05 15.19
C GLY A 61 -16.39 -1.15 14.46
N VAL A 62 -16.46 -1.17 13.14
CA VAL A 62 -15.71 -2.11 12.30
C VAL A 62 -14.22 -1.80 12.40
N LEU A 63 -13.38 -2.83 12.49
CA LEU A 63 -11.93 -2.67 12.43
C LEU A 63 -11.44 -2.84 11.00
N GLU A 64 -10.52 -2.00 10.60
CA GLU A 64 -9.85 -2.11 9.31
C GLU A 64 -8.38 -2.44 9.50
N GLU A 65 -7.92 -3.47 8.80
CA GLU A 65 -6.58 -4.04 8.95
C GLU A 65 -5.64 -3.53 7.85
N TYR A 66 -4.44 -3.11 8.26
CA TYR A 66 -3.36 -2.64 7.40
C TYR A 66 -2.10 -3.44 7.72
N ARG A 67 -1.45 -4.03 6.71
CA ARG A 67 -0.27 -4.90 6.89
C ARG A 67 0.97 -4.34 6.21
N TRP A 68 2.15 -4.80 6.61
CA TRP A 68 3.39 -4.56 5.89
C TRP A 68 4.32 -5.78 5.90
N GLY A 69 5.18 -5.87 4.89
CA GLY A 69 6.16 -6.92 4.71
C GLY A 69 5.59 -8.32 4.43
N GLY A 70 6.48 -9.31 4.51
CA GLY A 70 6.17 -10.72 4.24
C GLY A 70 5.63 -11.00 2.84
N THR A 71 5.08 -12.18 2.63
CA THR A 71 4.48 -12.58 1.34
C THR A 71 3.22 -11.79 1.01
N SER A 72 2.50 -11.28 2.03
CA SER A 72 1.26 -10.52 1.83
C SER A 72 1.50 -9.18 1.12
N CYS A 73 2.61 -8.50 1.47
CA CYS A 73 2.89 -7.13 1.02
C CYS A 73 4.21 -6.95 0.26
N GLY A 74 5.06 -7.97 0.21
CA GLY A 74 6.32 -7.97 -0.53
C GLY A 74 7.31 -6.96 0.03
N SER A 75 7.84 -6.10 -0.83
CA SER A 75 8.82 -5.05 -0.45
C SER A 75 8.20 -3.83 0.26
N ARG A 76 6.87 -3.79 0.45
CA ARG A 76 6.18 -2.71 1.16
C ARG A 76 6.35 -2.93 2.66
N VAL A 77 7.42 -2.38 3.22
CA VAL A 77 7.83 -2.55 4.61
C VAL A 77 7.80 -1.21 5.33
N LEU A 78 7.56 -1.24 6.64
CA LEU A 78 7.80 -0.11 7.52
C LEU A 78 9.14 -0.33 8.23
N SER A 79 9.90 0.74 8.37
CA SER A 79 11.09 0.80 9.22
C SER A 79 10.71 0.83 10.70
N ASP A 80 11.65 0.49 11.57
CA ASP A 80 11.44 0.54 13.03
C ASP A 80 11.05 1.95 13.51
N ALA A 81 11.59 2.99 12.88
CA ALA A 81 11.24 4.38 13.18
C ALA A 81 9.78 4.71 12.83
N GLU A 82 9.29 4.21 11.69
CA GLU A 82 7.89 4.37 11.28
C GLU A 82 6.94 3.58 12.19
N VAL A 83 7.33 2.36 12.59
CA VAL A 83 6.57 1.57 13.58
C VAL A 83 6.53 2.28 14.93
N ALA A 84 7.62 2.91 15.37
CA ALA A 84 7.64 3.70 16.59
C ALA A 84 6.72 4.93 16.53
N LEU A 85 6.57 5.57 15.36
CA LEU A 85 5.59 6.64 15.15
C LEU A 85 4.14 6.12 15.29
N LEU A 86 3.86 4.91 14.79
CA LEU A 86 2.56 4.27 14.97
C LEU A 86 2.31 3.92 16.44
N GLN A 87 3.31 3.43 17.17
CA GLN A 87 3.20 3.21 18.61
C GLN A 87 2.86 4.52 19.35
N GLY A 88 3.55 5.62 19.02
CA GLY A 88 3.24 6.93 19.59
C GLY A 88 1.82 7.43 19.27
N ALA A 89 1.28 7.08 18.10
CA ALA A 89 -0.12 7.35 17.75
C ALA A 89 -1.10 6.46 18.53
N LEU A 90 -0.77 5.20 18.78
CA LEU A 90 -1.56 4.26 19.58
C LEU A 90 -1.69 4.76 21.04
N ASP A 91 -0.60 5.30 21.58
CA ASP A 91 -0.55 5.79 22.96
C ASP A 91 -1.23 7.17 23.14
N ASN A 92 -1.64 7.83 22.05
CA ASN A 92 -2.22 9.17 22.09
C ASN A 92 -3.61 9.23 21.43
N ALA A 93 -4.65 9.24 22.25
CA ALA A 93 -6.04 9.30 21.78
C ALA A 93 -6.43 10.58 21.00
N ASN A 94 -5.57 11.61 21.01
CA ASN A 94 -5.76 12.84 20.23
C ASN A 94 -5.07 12.77 18.85
N VAL A 95 -4.41 11.67 18.52
CA VAL A 95 -3.82 11.42 17.20
C VAL A 95 -4.65 10.39 16.45
N ARG A 96 -4.85 10.64 15.17
CA ARG A 96 -5.46 9.73 14.20
C ARG A 96 -4.44 9.39 13.12
N VAL A 97 -4.57 8.21 12.54
CA VAL A 97 -3.70 7.74 11.46
C VAL A 97 -4.51 7.67 10.18
N ALA A 98 -4.01 8.31 9.12
CA ALA A 98 -4.50 8.15 7.76
C ALA A 98 -3.49 7.29 7.00
N PHE A 99 -3.84 6.04 6.72
CA PHE A 99 -2.96 5.13 5.99
C PHE A 99 -3.08 5.36 4.48
N ARG A 100 -1.95 5.30 3.80
CA ARG A 100 -1.86 5.09 2.36
C ARG A 100 -1.55 3.63 2.12
N TYR A 101 -2.32 2.97 1.27
CA TYR A 101 -2.14 1.55 1.00
C TYR A 101 -2.26 1.21 -0.48
N GLN A 102 -1.71 0.05 -0.84
CA GLN A 102 -1.99 -0.63 -2.12
C GLN A 102 -2.49 -2.04 -1.81
N GLU A 103 -3.34 -2.59 -2.67
CA GLU A 103 -3.73 -4.00 -2.55
C GLU A 103 -2.56 -4.95 -2.84
N GLY A 104 -2.25 -5.81 -1.87
CA GLY A 104 -1.33 -6.93 -1.96
C GLY A 104 -2.01 -8.26 -2.28
N GLN A 105 -1.41 -9.35 -1.81
CA GLN A 105 -1.95 -10.69 -1.99
C GLN A 105 -3.31 -10.82 -1.26
N GLY A 106 -4.30 -11.41 -1.93
CA GLY A 106 -5.63 -11.64 -1.34
C GLY A 106 -6.38 -10.37 -0.94
N ALA A 107 -6.16 -9.26 -1.67
CA ALA A 107 -6.73 -7.93 -1.38
C ALA A 107 -6.32 -7.37 0.00
N THR A 108 -5.19 -7.83 0.55
CA THR A 108 -4.60 -7.25 1.77
C THR A 108 -4.25 -5.79 1.54
N LYS A 109 -4.64 -4.89 2.45
CA LYS A 109 -4.23 -3.48 2.42
C LYS A 109 -2.78 -3.35 2.90
N CYS A 110 -1.86 -3.16 1.97
CA CYS A 110 -0.44 -3.07 2.26
C CYS A 110 -0.01 -1.61 2.40
N VAL A 111 0.49 -1.26 3.58
CA VAL A 111 0.90 0.11 3.90
C VAL A 111 2.06 0.54 2.99
N VAL A 112 1.88 1.67 2.32
CA VAL A 112 2.91 2.35 1.53
C VAL A 112 3.23 3.75 2.09
N GLY A 113 2.45 4.21 3.07
CA GLY A 113 2.73 5.40 3.84
C GLY A 113 1.62 5.69 4.85
N PHE A 114 1.78 6.72 5.67
CA PHE A 114 0.73 7.21 6.55
C PHE A 114 0.96 8.67 6.92
N ALA A 115 -0.08 9.31 7.43
CA ALA A 115 -0.03 10.62 8.06
C ALA A 115 -0.59 10.55 9.49
N LEU A 116 -0.02 11.35 10.39
CA LEU A 116 -0.50 11.53 11.75
C LEU A 116 -1.27 12.85 11.85
N VAL A 117 -2.55 12.77 12.18
CA VAL A 117 -3.46 13.91 12.18
C VAL A 117 -3.94 14.15 13.60
N ARG A 118 -3.80 15.39 14.09
CA ARG A 118 -4.39 15.76 15.38
C ARG A 118 -5.91 15.81 15.28
N LYS A 119 -6.59 15.27 16.27
CA LYS A 119 -8.05 15.34 16.40
C LYS A 119 -8.49 16.81 16.37
N GLY A 120 -9.39 17.15 15.47
CA GLY A 120 -9.90 18.50 15.30
C GLY A 120 -9.08 19.38 14.35
N PHE A 121 -7.98 18.88 13.78
CA PHE A 121 -7.34 19.56 12.65
C PHE A 121 -8.21 19.41 11.40
N VAL A 122 -8.55 20.53 10.79
CA VAL A 122 -9.20 20.62 9.49
C VAL A 122 -8.24 21.40 8.61
N GLU A 123 -7.76 20.77 7.54
CA GLU A 123 -6.97 21.47 6.54
C GLU A 123 -7.89 22.46 5.83
N HIS A 124 -7.62 23.75 5.98
CA HIS A 124 -8.29 24.78 5.20
C HIS A 124 -7.56 24.85 3.86
N GLU A 125 -8.14 24.19 2.84
CA GLU A 125 -7.72 24.37 1.46
C GLU A 125 -7.89 25.86 1.12
N SER A 126 -6.77 26.53 0.85
CA SER A 126 -6.77 27.93 0.45
C SER A 126 -6.99 27.94 -1.06
N ASP A 127 -8.22 28.30 -1.47
CA ASP A 127 -8.58 28.60 -2.86
C ASP A 127 -7.64 29.63 -3.51
#